data_AF-A0A7C0W723-F1
#
_entry.id   AF-A0A7C0W723-F1
#
_cell.length_a   1.000
_cell.length_b   1.000
_cell.length_c   1.000
_cell.angle_alpha   90.00
_cell.angle_beta   90.00
_cell.angle_gamma   90.00
#
_symmetry.space_group_name_H-M   'P 1'
#
loop_
_entity.id
_entity.type
_entity.pdbx_description
1 polymer ?
#
loop_
_entity_poly.entity_id
_entity_poly.type
_entity_poly.pdbx_seq_one_letter_code
_entity_poly.pdbx_strand_id
1 'polypeptide(L)'
;LMRVMKNSGLVQLDFGVESGSEKILKVLGKGGHGDRTEQIKHSFKLCKKLDIRTLATFIIGNPEETKEDIEQTFSLAKEIKADYTAFYFLTPYPGTDIYDMAIKNNWLDPDLPFSEIWAHRQPELPLMAITFSREELRDIRRHLQNHFFTRNYLRSSGNISFYSILLSILFRRPKVFFEAFKKLLRTRRIDYVVETLNAEYWRMKKYEGRG
;
A
#
# COMPACT_ATOMS: atom_id res chain seq x y z
N LEU A 1 23.30 8.12 13.04
CA LEU A 1 21.86 8.36 13.28
C LEU A 1 21.05 7.07 13.52
N MET A 2 20.88 6.16 12.54
CA MET A 2 19.99 4.97 12.71
C MET A 2 20.28 4.10 13.95
N ARG A 3 21.56 3.85 14.29
CA ARG A 3 21.92 3.10 15.50
C ARG A 3 21.48 3.82 16.79
N VAL A 4 21.59 5.15 16.82
CA VAL A 4 21.12 5.97 17.94
C VAL A 4 19.60 5.86 18.06
N MET A 5 18.88 5.94 16.94
CA MET A 5 17.42 5.79 16.96
C MET A 5 16.99 4.40 17.43
N LYS A 6 17.65 3.32 16.97
CA LYS A 6 17.38 1.95 17.46
C LYS A 6 17.61 1.85 18.97
N ASN A 7 18.74 2.36 19.45
CA ASN A 7 19.06 2.36 20.89
C ASN A 7 18.10 3.21 21.72
N SER A 8 17.40 4.16 21.09
CA SER A 8 16.37 4.99 21.72
C SER A 8 14.97 4.34 21.70
N GLY A 9 14.85 3.09 21.23
CA GLY A 9 13.58 2.36 21.20
C GLY A 9 12.83 2.39 19.87
N LEU A 10 13.44 2.83 18.77
CA LEU A 10 12.81 2.79 17.45
C LEU A 10 12.51 1.35 17.02
N VAL A 11 11.24 1.05 16.75
CA VAL A 11 10.77 -0.28 16.34
C VAL A 11 10.46 -0.39 14.84
N GLN A 12 10.13 0.73 14.18
CA GLN A 12 9.69 0.74 12.79
C GLN A 12 10.07 2.04 12.07
N LEU A 13 10.36 1.95 10.78
CA LEU A 13 10.50 3.08 9.85
C LEU A 13 9.61 2.89 8.62
N ASP A 14 8.89 3.96 8.27
CA ASP A 14 8.00 3.99 7.12
C ASP A 14 8.61 4.90 6.05
N PHE A 15 8.81 4.33 4.86
CA PHE A 15 9.47 5.00 3.74
C PHE A 15 8.44 5.32 2.65
N GLY A 16 8.34 6.61 2.32
CA GLY A 16 7.81 7.08 1.04
C GLY A 16 8.83 6.78 -0.05
N VAL A 17 8.71 5.62 -0.69
CA VAL A 17 9.56 5.23 -1.84
C VAL A 17 9.02 5.87 -3.10
N GLU A 18 7.70 6.01 -3.20
CA GLU A 18 6.94 6.62 -4.30
C GLU A 18 7.01 5.82 -5.59
N SER A 19 8.19 5.70 -6.21
CA SER A 19 8.41 4.99 -7.47
C SER A 19 9.80 4.35 -7.54
N GLY A 20 9.93 3.27 -8.30
CA GLY A 20 11.24 2.73 -8.69
C GLY A 20 11.80 3.36 -9.96
N SER A 21 11.04 4.24 -10.63
CA SER A 21 11.48 4.96 -11.82
C SER A 21 12.03 6.33 -11.45
N GLU A 22 13.29 6.58 -11.80
CA GLU A 22 13.94 7.89 -11.60
C GLU A 22 13.22 9.00 -12.39
N LYS A 23 12.63 8.66 -13.55
CA LYS A 23 11.81 9.61 -14.32
C LYS A 23 10.62 10.08 -13.48
N ILE A 24 9.87 9.15 -12.89
CA ILE A 24 8.69 9.48 -12.09
C ILE A 24 9.07 10.14 -10.77
N LEU A 25 10.17 9.74 -10.15
CA LEU A 25 10.70 10.45 -8.97
C LEU A 25 11.00 11.92 -9.29
N LYS A 26 11.53 12.24 -10.48
CA LYS A 26 11.73 13.64 -10.90
C LYS A 26 10.42 14.39 -11.09
N VAL A 27 9.41 13.76 -11.70
CA VAL A 27 8.05 14.33 -11.83
C VAL A 27 7.47 14.67 -10.47
N LEU A 28 7.74 13.85 -9.45
CA LEU A 28 7.29 14.07 -8.06
C LEU A 28 8.19 15.01 -7.24
N GLY A 29 9.23 15.61 -7.84
CA GLY A 29 10.19 16.46 -7.12
C GLY A 29 11.05 15.70 -6.09
N LYS A 30 11.17 14.37 -6.24
CA LYS A 30 11.96 13.47 -5.37
C LYS A 30 13.20 12.88 -6.06
N GLY A 31 13.36 13.10 -7.36
CA GLY A 31 14.50 12.67 -8.17
C GLY A 31 15.56 13.76 -8.35
N GLY A 32 16.61 13.46 -9.12
CA GLY A 32 17.66 14.43 -9.48
C GLY A 32 18.73 14.67 -8.42
N HIS A 33 18.68 13.97 -7.28
CA HIS A 33 19.67 14.05 -6.20
C HIS A 33 20.55 12.78 -6.11
N GLY A 34 21.13 12.40 -7.25
CA GLY A 34 21.89 11.15 -7.40
C GLY A 34 21.00 9.92 -7.59
N ASP A 35 21.56 8.72 -7.41
CA ASP A 35 20.79 7.48 -7.53
C ASP A 35 19.90 7.26 -6.29
N ARG A 36 18.66 7.69 -6.40
CA ARG A 36 17.67 7.59 -5.31
C ARG A 36 17.34 6.13 -5.01
N THR A 37 17.32 5.26 -6.02
CA THR A 37 16.98 3.85 -5.84
C THR A 37 18.05 3.13 -5.01
N GLU A 38 19.33 3.41 -5.23
CA GLU A 38 20.43 2.84 -4.44
C GLU A 38 20.43 3.36 -2.99
N GLN A 39 20.11 4.62 -2.77
CA GLN A 39 19.95 5.18 -1.41
C GLN A 39 18.83 4.47 -0.64
N ILE A 40 17.72 4.18 -1.33
CA ILE A 40 16.59 3.44 -0.76
C ILE A 40 17.03 2.02 -0.40
N LYS A 41 17.62 1.28 -1.34
CA LYS A 41 18.14 -0.08 -1.08
C LYS A 41 19.11 -0.12 0.10
N HIS A 42 20.03 0.84 0.17
CA HIS A 42 20.96 0.96 1.29
C HIS A 42 20.24 1.17 2.63
N SER A 43 19.21 2.04 2.66
CA SER A 43 18.42 2.31 3.85
C SER A 43 17.70 1.05 4.35
N PHE A 44 17.03 0.32 3.47
CA PHE A 44 16.35 -0.94 3.82
C PHE A 44 17.36 -2.01 4.30
N LYS A 45 18.53 -2.11 3.66
CA LYS A 45 19.60 -3.02 4.10
C LYS A 45 20.10 -2.68 5.50
N LEU A 46 20.19 -1.40 5.86
CA LEU A 46 20.62 -0.99 7.19
C LEU A 46 19.53 -1.23 8.24
N CYS A 47 18.27 -0.95 7.94
CA CYS A 47 17.14 -1.29 8.82
C CYS A 47 17.14 -2.79 9.15
N LYS A 48 17.32 -3.64 8.12
CA LYS A 48 17.42 -5.10 8.31
C LYS A 48 18.58 -5.51 9.21
N LYS A 49 19.76 -4.90 9.05
CA LYS A 49 20.93 -5.16 9.91
C LYS A 49 20.71 -4.76 11.37
N LEU A 50 19.86 -3.77 11.61
CA LEU A 50 19.59 -3.22 12.94
C LEU A 50 18.29 -3.77 13.56
N ASP A 51 17.65 -4.74 12.91
CA ASP A 51 16.37 -5.29 13.33
C ASP A 51 15.31 -4.19 13.53
N ILE A 52 15.23 -3.26 12.57
CA ILE A 52 14.19 -2.23 12.50
C ILE A 52 13.17 -2.69 11.47
N ARG A 53 11.89 -2.75 11.87
CA ARG A 53 10.79 -3.09 10.95
C ARG A 53 10.60 -1.99 9.91
N THR A 54 10.18 -2.35 8.72
CA THR A 54 10.05 -1.42 7.59
C THR A 54 8.72 -1.50 6.87
N LEU A 55 8.16 -0.34 6.54
CA LEU A 55 7.07 -0.20 5.58
C LEU A 55 7.60 0.57 4.36
N ALA A 56 7.36 0.02 3.16
CA ALA A 56 7.58 0.72 1.90
C ALA A 56 6.23 1.13 1.30
N THR A 57 6.06 2.41 0.98
CA THR A 57 4.88 2.95 0.32
C THR A 57 5.23 3.45 -1.08
N PHE A 58 4.35 3.16 -2.02
CA PHE A 58 4.48 3.50 -3.44
C PHE A 58 3.18 4.15 -3.94
N ILE A 59 3.31 5.01 -4.94
CA ILE A 59 2.18 5.69 -5.58
C ILE A 59 2.18 5.32 -7.05
N ILE A 60 1.02 4.95 -7.59
CA ILE A 60 0.80 4.70 -9.02
C ILE A 60 -0.28 5.63 -9.58
N GLY A 61 -0.32 5.77 -10.90
CA GLY A 61 -1.15 6.73 -11.62
C GLY A 61 -0.51 8.12 -11.67
N ASN A 62 0.82 8.20 -11.61
CA ASN A 62 1.54 9.47 -11.68
C ASN A 62 1.48 10.07 -13.10
N PRO A 63 1.58 11.40 -13.26
CA PRO A 63 1.78 12.01 -14.58
C PRO A 63 3.00 11.38 -15.28
N GLU A 64 2.88 11.14 -16.58
CA GLU A 64 3.93 10.53 -17.43
C GLU A 64 4.32 9.08 -17.09
N GLU A 65 3.63 8.44 -16.14
CA GLU A 65 3.90 7.05 -15.75
C GLU A 65 3.50 6.06 -16.83
N THR A 66 4.44 5.19 -17.20
CA THR A 66 4.24 4.12 -18.18
C THR A 66 4.28 2.74 -17.51
N LYS A 67 3.97 1.69 -18.27
CA LYS A 67 4.02 0.31 -17.76
C LYS A 67 5.44 -0.08 -17.35
N GLU A 68 6.44 0.42 -18.05
CA GLU A 68 7.86 0.21 -17.76
C GLU A 68 8.26 0.83 -16.41
N ASP A 69 7.73 2.02 -16.09
CA ASP A 69 7.98 2.66 -14.78
C ASP A 69 7.34 1.87 -13.63
N ILE A 70 6.16 1.30 -13.87
CA ILE A 70 5.47 0.44 -12.91
C ILE A 70 6.25 -0.86 -12.71
N GLU A 71 6.83 -1.44 -13.76
CA GLU A 71 7.68 -2.64 -13.63
C GLU A 71 9.01 -2.34 -12.91
N GLN A 72 9.61 -1.15 -13.12
CA GLN A 72 10.76 -0.70 -12.33
C GLN A 72 10.39 -0.57 -10.84
N THR A 73 9.22 0.00 -10.56
CA THR A 73 8.66 0.10 -9.21
C THR A 73 8.44 -1.27 -8.58
N PHE A 74 7.86 -2.21 -9.32
CA PHE A 74 7.66 -3.58 -8.89
C PHE A 74 8.98 -4.30 -8.60
N SER A 75 9.99 -4.10 -9.46
CA SER A 75 11.32 -4.67 -9.32
C SER A 75 12.05 -4.14 -8.08
N LEU A 76 12.03 -2.83 -7.84
CA LEU A 76 12.58 -2.24 -6.62
C LEU A 76 11.88 -2.77 -5.37
N ALA A 77 10.55 -2.83 -5.37
CA ALA A 77 9.77 -3.34 -4.23
C ALA A 77 10.10 -4.81 -3.89
N LYS A 78 10.39 -5.65 -4.89
CA LYS A 78 10.88 -7.03 -4.70
C LYS A 78 12.28 -7.05 -4.07
N GLU A 79 13.16 -6.14 -4.49
CA GLU A 79 14.56 -6.09 -4.06
C GLU A 79 14.74 -5.60 -2.62
N ILE A 80 14.03 -4.53 -2.23
CA ILE A 80 14.17 -3.93 -0.89
C ILE A 80 13.67 -4.84 0.25
N LYS A 81 12.79 -5.79 -0.08
CA LYS A 81 12.24 -6.80 0.86
C LYS A 81 11.72 -6.19 2.18
N ALA A 82 10.98 -5.08 2.08
CA ALA A 82 10.33 -4.45 3.22
C ALA A 82 9.38 -5.43 3.95
N ASP A 83 9.21 -5.28 5.26
CA ASP A 83 8.30 -6.13 6.04
C ASP A 83 6.85 -5.91 5.61
N TYR A 84 6.50 -4.66 5.32
CA TYR A 84 5.23 -4.28 4.74
C TYR A 84 5.43 -3.48 3.44
N THR A 85 4.50 -3.64 2.51
CA THR A 85 4.50 -2.92 1.24
C THR A 85 3.08 -2.52 0.91
N ALA A 86 2.88 -1.25 0.54
CA ALA A 86 1.58 -0.71 0.18
C ALA A 86 1.68 0.12 -1.09
N PHE A 87 0.71 -0.07 -1.98
CA PHE A 87 0.54 0.71 -3.21
C PHE A 87 -0.71 1.56 -3.10
N TYR A 88 -0.57 2.84 -3.41
CA TYR A 88 -1.63 3.85 -3.36
C TYR A 88 -1.85 4.45 -4.74
N PHE A 89 -3.06 4.95 -4.99
CA PHE A 89 -3.30 5.81 -6.13
C PHE A 89 -2.87 7.23 -5.81
N LEU A 90 -2.33 7.93 -6.81
CA LEU A 90 -2.09 9.36 -6.69
C LEU A 90 -3.42 10.07 -6.44
N THR A 91 -3.49 10.82 -5.34
CA THR A 91 -4.67 11.56 -4.92
C THR A 91 -4.35 13.05 -4.99
N PRO A 92 -4.98 13.80 -5.91
CA PRO A 92 -4.65 15.20 -6.13
C PRO A 92 -5.35 16.09 -5.09
N TYR A 93 -4.82 16.24 -3.87
CA TYR A 93 -5.51 17.03 -2.85
C TYR A 93 -5.63 18.53 -3.24
N PRO A 94 -6.78 19.18 -3.00
CA PRO A 94 -6.94 20.62 -3.27
C PRO A 94 -5.82 21.46 -2.66
N GLY A 95 -5.28 22.41 -3.43
CA GLY A 95 -4.15 23.25 -3.04
C GLY A 95 -2.76 22.65 -3.29
N THR A 96 -2.67 21.51 -4.00
CA THR A 96 -1.40 20.95 -4.49
C THR A 96 -1.24 21.21 -5.98
N ASP A 97 0.00 21.30 -6.46
CA ASP A 97 0.30 21.49 -7.88
C ASP A 97 -0.36 20.41 -8.77
N ILE A 98 -0.43 19.17 -8.27
CA ILE A 98 -1.07 18.07 -8.97
C ILE A 98 -2.59 18.25 -9.09
N TYR A 99 -3.25 18.91 -8.13
CA TYR A 99 -4.68 19.24 -8.24
C TYR A 99 -4.91 20.26 -9.35
N ASP A 100 -4.11 21.33 -9.38
CA ASP A 100 -4.22 22.35 -10.43
C ASP A 100 -3.96 21.75 -11.82
N MET A 101 -2.98 20.85 -11.93
CA MET A 101 -2.75 20.08 -13.15
C MET A 101 -3.94 19.18 -13.50
N ALA A 102 -4.52 18.48 -12.51
CA ALA A 102 -5.63 17.58 -12.76
C ALA A 102 -6.90 18.30 -13.25
N ILE A 103 -7.22 19.47 -12.69
CA ILE A 103 -8.32 20.31 -13.18
C ILE A 103 -8.02 20.84 -14.58
N LYS A 104 -6.83 21.43 -14.78
CA LYS A 104 -6.44 22.02 -16.08
C LYS A 104 -6.47 21.01 -17.23
N ASN A 105 -6.11 19.76 -16.97
CA ASN A 105 -6.03 18.70 -17.97
C ASN A 105 -7.26 17.78 -17.99
N ASN A 106 -8.33 18.10 -17.25
CA ASN A 106 -9.55 17.27 -17.14
C ASN A 106 -9.29 15.82 -16.67
N TRP A 107 -8.30 15.62 -15.80
CA TRP A 107 -8.01 14.29 -15.19
C TRP A 107 -8.89 14.00 -13.97
N LEU A 108 -9.40 15.06 -13.34
CA LEU A 108 -10.27 15.02 -12.17
C LEU A 108 -11.55 15.79 -12.50
N ASP A 109 -12.68 15.28 -12.01
CA ASP A 109 -13.96 15.98 -12.07
C ASP A 109 -13.91 17.23 -11.16
N PRO A 110 -14.05 18.44 -11.70
CA PRO A 110 -13.99 19.67 -10.91
C PRO A 110 -15.14 19.80 -9.90
N ASP A 111 -16.26 19.14 -10.13
CA ASP A 111 -17.44 19.17 -9.27
C ASP A 111 -17.40 18.08 -8.18
N LEU A 112 -16.34 17.29 -8.12
CA LEU A 112 -16.19 16.22 -7.14
C LEU A 112 -16.11 16.80 -5.71
N PRO A 113 -17.11 16.54 -4.84
CA PRO A 113 -17.14 17.15 -3.52
C PRO A 113 -16.03 16.60 -2.63
N PHE A 114 -15.37 17.50 -1.90
CA PHE A 114 -14.40 17.13 -0.88
C PHE A 114 -15.11 16.38 0.26
N SER A 115 -14.89 15.07 0.33
CA SER A 115 -15.61 14.11 1.18
C SER A 115 -14.72 12.93 1.56
N GLU A 116 -15.26 11.93 2.26
CA GLU A 116 -14.50 10.77 2.75
C GLU A 116 -13.77 9.99 1.64
N ILE A 117 -14.25 10.06 0.39
CA ILE A 117 -13.61 9.40 -0.76
C ILE A 117 -12.16 9.88 -0.98
N TRP A 118 -11.84 11.11 -0.59
CA TRP A 118 -10.51 11.71 -0.72
C TRP A 118 -9.54 11.20 0.33
N ALA A 119 -10.02 10.84 1.51
CA ALA A 119 -9.22 10.29 2.60
C ALA A 119 -9.17 8.75 2.57
N HIS A 120 -9.89 8.11 1.65
CA HIS A 120 -9.94 6.67 1.57
C HIS A 120 -8.60 6.11 1.07
N ARG A 121 -7.80 5.54 1.99
CA ARG A 121 -6.44 5.06 1.69
C ARG A 121 -6.37 3.92 0.67
N GLN A 122 -7.40 3.08 0.58
CA GLN A 122 -7.38 1.87 -0.28
C GLN A 122 -8.62 1.77 -1.18
N PRO A 123 -8.98 2.85 -1.91
CA PRO A 123 -10.27 2.92 -2.61
C PRO A 123 -10.28 1.92 -3.76
N GLU A 124 -11.45 1.48 -4.23
CA GLU A 124 -11.50 0.51 -5.33
C GLU A 124 -10.99 1.12 -6.64
N LEU A 125 -11.39 2.35 -6.93
CA LEU A 125 -10.98 3.12 -8.10
C LEU A 125 -10.25 4.41 -7.67
N PRO A 126 -9.32 4.92 -8.49
CA PRO A 126 -8.69 6.22 -8.25
C PRO A 126 -9.68 7.37 -8.50
N LEU A 127 -9.40 8.53 -7.89
CA LEU A 127 -10.16 9.76 -8.13
C LEU A 127 -9.89 10.37 -9.50
N MET A 128 -8.68 10.16 -10.03
CA MET A 128 -8.24 10.68 -11.32
C MET A 128 -7.63 9.58 -12.19
N ALA A 129 -7.60 9.82 -13.50
CA ALA A 129 -6.98 8.95 -14.50
C ALA A 129 -6.19 9.81 -15.50
N ILE A 130 -4.97 9.38 -15.83
CA ILE A 130 -4.04 10.13 -16.68
C ILE A 130 -3.64 9.25 -17.89
N THR A 131 -2.58 8.44 -17.73
CA THR A 131 -2.08 7.52 -18.77
C THR A 131 -2.90 6.23 -18.84
N PHE A 132 -3.44 5.81 -17.70
CA PHE A 132 -4.19 4.58 -17.53
C PHE A 132 -5.64 4.91 -17.17
N SER A 133 -6.57 4.10 -17.66
CA SER A 133 -7.96 4.15 -17.19
C SER A 133 -8.05 3.81 -15.69
N ARG A 134 -9.17 4.19 -15.06
CA ARG A 134 -9.41 3.89 -13.64
C ARG A 134 -9.41 2.39 -13.37
N GLU A 135 -9.94 1.61 -14.31
CA GLU A 135 -10.01 0.16 -14.28
C GLU A 135 -8.63 -0.48 -14.43
N GLU A 136 -7.79 0.02 -15.34
CA GLU A 136 -6.41 -0.43 -15.47
C GLU A 136 -5.60 -0.14 -14.20
N LEU A 137 -5.74 1.06 -13.61
CA LEU A 137 -5.09 1.38 -12.34
C LEU A 137 -5.54 0.47 -11.21
N ARG A 138 -6.84 0.19 -11.09
CA ARG A 138 -7.37 -0.82 -10.16
C ARG A 138 -6.69 -2.17 -10.35
N ASP A 139 -6.62 -2.64 -11.59
CA ASP A 139 -6.08 -3.96 -11.88
C ASP A 139 -4.57 -4.04 -11.64
N ILE A 140 -3.82 -2.98 -11.97
CA ILE A 140 -2.39 -2.83 -11.65
C ILE A 140 -2.18 -2.83 -10.14
N ARG A 141 -2.84 -1.93 -9.39
CA ARG A 141 -2.69 -1.85 -7.94
C ARG A 141 -3.03 -3.17 -7.27
N ARG A 142 -4.12 -3.82 -7.70
CA ARG A 142 -4.52 -5.14 -7.20
C ARG A 142 -3.44 -6.18 -7.46
N HIS A 143 -2.86 -6.22 -8.66
CA HIS A 143 -1.78 -7.15 -8.98
C HIS A 143 -0.57 -6.94 -8.05
N LEU A 144 -0.10 -5.70 -7.94
CA LEU A 144 1.01 -5.33 -7.07
C LEU A 144 0.72 -5.69 -5.61
N GLN A 145 -0.39 -5.18 -5.07
CA GLN A 145 -0.79 -5.39 -3.68
C GLN A 145 -0.93 -6.86 -3.34
N ASN A 146 -1.60 -7.67 -4.18
CA ASN A 146 -1.75 -9.11 -3.94
C ASN A 146 -0.41 -9.85 -3.92
N HIS A 147 0.55 -9.48 -4.77
CA HIS A 147 1.88 -10.09 -4.78
C HIS A 147 2.58 -9.93 -3.43
N PHE A 148 2.68 -8.69 -2.95
CA PHE A 148 3.38 -8.40 -1.69
C PHE A 148 2.57 -8.83 -0.47
N PHE A 149 1.24 -8.74 -0.53
CA PHE A 149 0.38 -9.25 0.52
C PHE A 149 0.57 -10.77 0.70
N THR A 150 0.54 -11.54 -0.40
CA THR A 150 0.76 -12.99 -0.36
C THR A 150 2.15 -13.33 0.16
N ARG A 151 3.19 -12.59 -0.28
CA ARG A 151 4.56 -12.75 0.20
C ARG A 151 4.66 -12.53 1.71
N ASN A 152 4.05 -11.46 2.23
CA ASN A 152 4.20 -11.03 3.62
C ASN A 152 3.28 -11.82 4.57
N TYR A 153 2.05 -12.17 4.16
CA TYR A 153 1.05 -12.78 5.03
C TYR A 153 0.88 -14.30 4.84
N LEU A 154 1.00 -14.82 3.62
CA LEU A 154 0.64 -16.22 3.29
C LEU A 154 1.84 -17.15 3.12
N ARG A 155 3.01 -16.62 2.72
CA ARG A 155 4.22 -17.43 2.52
C ARG A 155 5.08 -17.62 3.77
N SER A 156 4.82 -16.88 4.85
CA SER A 156 5.44 -17.20 6.13
C SER A 156 4.73 -18.42 6.72
N SER A 157 5.42 -19.55 6.75
CA SER A 157 5.06 -20.76 7.51
C SER A 157 4.78 -20.49 9.00
N GLY A 158 5.00 -19.27 9.49
CA GLY A 158 4.82 -18.84 10.87
C GLY A 158 3.50 -18.14 11.19
N ASN A 159 2.57 -17.92 10.26
CA ASN A 159 1.34 -17.19 10.61
C ASN A 159 0.22 -18.08 11.18
N ILE A 160 0.57 -18.95 12.13
CA ILE A 160 -0.38 -19.73 12.96
C ILE A 160 -1.46 -18.80 13.53
N SER A 161 -1.07 -17.56 13.87
CA SER A 161 -2.01 -16.54 14.34
C SER A 161 -3.09 -16.21 13.31
N PHE A 162 -2.75 -16.03 12.03
CA PHE A 162 -3.72 -15.75 10.98
C PHE A 162 -4.69 -16.92 10.76
N TYR A 163 -4.20 -18.15 10.68
CA TYR A 163 -5.08 -19.32 10.51
C TYR A 163 -5.96 -19.55 11.74
N SER A 164 -5.45 -19.29 12.94
CA SER A 164 -6.25 -19.35 14.17
C SER A 164 -7.34 -18.28 14.19
N ILE A 165 -7.04 -17.06 13.72
CA ILE A 165 -8.01 -15.98 13.55
C ILE A 165 -9.09 -16.41 12.54
N LEU A 166 -8.67 -16.90 11.37
CA LEU A 166 -9.56 -17.38 10.31
C LEU A 166 -10.53 -18.46 10.83
N LEU A 167 -10.01 -19.50 11.48
CA LEU A 167 -10.82 -20.57 12.07
C LEU A 167 -11.75 -20.02 13.16
N SER A 168 -11.26 -19.15 14.05
CA SER A 168 -12.09 -18.57 15.12
C SER A 168 -13.30 -17.79 14.56
N ILE A 169 -13.10 -17.02 13.48
CA ILE A 169 -14.17 -16.25 12.85
C ILE A 169 -15.11 -17.17 12.08
N LEU A 170 -14.59 -18.17 11.37
CA LEU A 170 -15.41 -19.14 10.65
C LEU A 170 -16.42 -19.82 11.59
N PHE A 171 -16.00 -20.23 12.79
CA PHE A 171 -16.88 -20.89 13.76
C PHE A 171 -17.77 -19.92 14.55
N ARG A 172 -17.25 -18.75 14.96
CA ARG A 172 -17.99 -17.82 15.85
C ARG A 172 -18.82 -16.77 15.09
N ARG A 173 -18.43 -16.41 13.87
CA ARG A 173 -19.04 -15.35 13.04
C ARG A 173 -19.08 -15.76 11.55
N PRO A 174 -19.72 -16.89 11.19
CA PRO A 174 -19.70 -17.44 9.83
C PRO A 174 -20.20 -16.45 8.77
N LYS A 175 -21.20 -15.60 9.11
CA LYS A 175 -21.68 -14.56 8.18
C LYS A 175 -20.57 -13.61 7.75
N VAL A 176 -19.72 -13.15 8.68
CA VAL A 176 -18.61 -12.24 8.37
C VAL A 176 -17.58 -12.91 7.47
N PHE A 177 -17.29 -14.20 7.73
CA PHE A 177 -16.42 -15.00 6.87
C PHE A 177 -16.95 -15.09 5.43
N PHE A 178 -18.23 -15.44 5.26
CA PHE A 178 -18.83 -15.53 3.92
C PHE A 178 -18.90 -14.17 3.21
N GLU A 179 -19.15 -13.07 3.93
CA GLU A 179 -19.10 -11.73 3.34
C GLU A 179 -17.69 -11.33 2.90
N ALA A 180 -16.67 -11.63 3.71
CA ALA A 180 -15.27 -11.45 3.31
C ALA A 180 -14.93 -12.27 2.06
N PHE A 181 -15.40 -13.53 2.00
CA PHE A 181 -15.21 -14.41 0.85
C PHE A 181 -15.95 -13.93 -0.42
N LYS A 182 -17.20 -13.50 -0.31
CA LYS A 182 -17.95 -12.88 -1.43
C LYS A 182 -17.22 -11.63 -1.93
N LYS A 183 -16.71 -10.79 -1.01
CA LYS A 183 -15.94 -9.59 -1.37
C LYS A 183 -14.65 -9.97 -2.08
N LEU A 184 -13.96 -11.04 -1.68
CA LEU A 184 -12.81 -11.58 -2.40
C LEU A 184 -13.18 -12.01 -3.82
N LEU A 185 -14.25 -12.79 -4.00
CA LEU A 185 -14.68 -13.24 -5.33
C LEU A 185 -15.01 -12.06 -6.26
N ARG A 186 -15.63 -11.01 -5.71
CA ARG A 186 -16.00 -9.80 -6.45
C ARG A 186 -14.80 -8.92 -6.82
N THR A 187 -13.90 -8.67 -5.86
CA THR A 187 -12.82 -7.67 -6.02
C THR A 187 -11.49 -8.28 -6.45
N ARG A 188 -11.31 -9.60 -6.20
CA ARG A 188 -10.06 -10.35 -6.30
C ARG A 188 -8.94 -9.76 -5.44
N ARG A 189 -9.27 -9.05 -4.36
CA ARG A 189 -8.34 -8.43 -3.41
C ARG A 189 -8.19 -9.28 -2.15
N ILE A 190 -6.99 -9.82 -1.94
CA ILE A 190 -6.69 -10.73 -0.83
C ILE A 190 -6.62 -9.97 0.50
N ASP A 191 -6.04 -8.77 0.45
CA ASP A 191 -5.87 -7.90 1.60
C ASP A 191 -7.19 -7.54 2.29
N TYR A 192 -8.27 -7.31 1.53
CA TYR A 192 -9.60 -7.07 2.09
C TYR A 192 -10.11 -8.21 2.98
N VAL A 193 -9.81 -9.46 2.63
CA VAL A 193 -10.22 -10.61 3.45
C VAL A 193 -9.53 -10.51 4.80
N VAL A 194 -8.22 -10.31 4.79
CA VAL A 194 -7.44 -10.26 6.02
C VAL A 194 -7.79 -9.06 6.88
N GLU A 195 -8.00 -7.88 6.29
CA GLU A 195 -8.48 -6.70 7.00
C GLU A 195 -9.84 -6.91 7.64
N THR A 196 -10.81 -7.45 6.88
CA THR A 196 -12.18 -7.71 7.38
C THR A 196 -12.16 -8.69 8.53
N LEU A 197 -11.39 -9.78 8.39
CA LEU A 197 -11.27 -10.80 9.42
C LEU A 197 -10.54 -10.27 10.66
N ASN A 198 -9.41 -9.57 10.49
CA ASN A 198 -8.68 -8.99 11.62
C ASN A 198 -9.54 -7.97 12.38
N ALA A 199 -10.27 -7.10 11.67
CA ALA A 199 -11.17 -6.13 12.29
C ALA A 199 -12.22 -6.83 13.16
N GLU A 200 -12.84 -7.90 12.65
CA GLU A 200 -13.83 -8.67 13.42
C GLU A 200 -13.20 -9.42 14.59
N TYR A 201 -12.01 -10.01 14.42
CA TYR A 201 -11.30 -10.68 15.51
C TYR A 201 -10.98 -9.74 16.67
N TRP A 202 -10.46 -8.55 16.38
CA TRP A 202 -10.17 -7.54 17.41
C TRP A 202 -11.44 -7.01 18.04
N ARG A 203 -12.52 -6.87 17.27
CA ARG A 203 -13.85 -6.55 17.78
C ARG A 203 -14.29 -7.61 18.80
N MET A 204 -14.24 -8.90 18.45
CA MET A 204 -14.59 -10.00 19.36
C MET A 204 -13.75 -9.96 20.64
N LYS A 205 -12.42 -9.79 20.54
CA LYS A 205 -11.56 -9.66 21.74
C LYS A 205 -11.91 -8.47 22.63
N LYS A 206 -12.31 -7.34 22.04
CA LYS A 206 -12.71 -6.14 22.79
C LYS A 206 -14.02 -6.35 23.57
N TYR A 207 -14.96 -7.14 23.04
CA TYR A 207 -16.24 -7.43 23.69
C TYR A 207 -16.20 -8.68 24.59
N GLU A 208 -15.23 -9.57 24.43
CA GLU A 208 -15.07 -10.79 25.23
C GLU A 208 -14.28 -10.61 26.54
N GLY A 209 -13.87 -9.38 26.89
CA GLY A 209 -13.35 -9.04 28.22
C GLY A 209 -12.13 -9.88 28.67
N ARG A 210 -10.93 -9.49 28.24
CA ARG A 210 -9.71 -9.74 29.03
C ARG A 210 -9.17 -8.40 29.49
N GLY A 211 -9.68 -7.96 30.65
CA GLY A 211 -8.96 -7.08 31.56
C GLY A 211 -7.87 -7.83 32.30
#